data_AF-A0A356ATZ7-F1
#
_entry.id   AF-A0A356ATZ7-F1
#
_cell.length_a   1.000
_cell.length_b   1.000
_cell.length_c   1.000
_cell.angle_alpha   90.00
_cell.angle_beta   90.00
_cell.angle_gamma   90.00
#
_symmetry.space_group_name_H-M   'P 1'
#
loop_
_entity.id
_entity.type
_entity.pdbx_description
1 polymer ?
#
loop_
_entity_poly.entity_id
_entity_poly.type
_entity_poly.pdbx_seq_one_letter_code
_entity_poly.pdbx_strand_id
1 'polypeptide(L)'
;IYKYNFLNDFSKHHNVQRTYVLNDEKGLVLCSWPKGGRPKFPFVYSDEVWTGIEYQVAAHLIYEGCIDEGLLLVKAVRDRHDGFKRNPWDEVECGHHYARAMASWAVLIALSGFKCDLTKGIIEFNPVINKQHFKCFFSCDKAWGIFEQKTNPQTNRNEYNIDILYGSLEGVTIKANGEIVGKY
;
A
#
# COMPACT_ATOMS: atom_id res chain seq x y z
N ILE A 1 -10.20 10.68 -6.92
CA ILE A 1 -9.04 11.24 -6.18
C ILE A 1 -7.82 11.23 -7.08
N TYR A 2 -7.22 10.08 -7.39
CA TYR A 2 -6.03 9.95 -8.25
C TYR A 2 -6.04 10.88 -9.47
N LYS A 3 -7.07 10.77 -10.33
CA LYS A 3 -7.22 11.56 -11.56
C LYS A 3 -7.01 13.07 -11.42
N TYR A 4 -7.40 13.67 -10.30
CA TYR A 4 -7.39 15.13 -10.12
C TYR A 4 -6.37 15.60 -9.09
N ASN A 5 -5.84 14.71 -8.26
CA ASN A 5 -4.96 15.06 -7.16
C ASN A 5 -3.52 14.59 -7.41
N PHE A 6 -3.29 13.62 -8.29
CA PHE A 6 -1.95 13.14 -8.59
C PHE A 6 -1.31 14.02 -9.66
N LEU A 7 -0.22 14.69 -9.28
CA LEU A 7 0.56 15.56 -10.15
C LEU A 7 1.88 14.88 -10.49
N ASN A 8 2.27 14.98 -11.76
CA ASN A 8 3.54 14.42 -12.25
C ASN A 8 4.70 15.43 -12.17
N ASP A 9 4.41 16.68 -11.86
CA ASP A 9 5.36 17.79 -11.82
C ASP A 9 4.79 18.87 -10.88
N PHE A 10 5.63 19.36 -9.98
CA PHE A 10 5.35 20.38 -8.96
C PHE A 10 6.04 21.73 -9.24
N SER A 11 6.76 21.91 -10.36
CA SER A 11 7.45 23.15 -10.73
C SER A 11 6.53 24.38 -10.84
N LYS A 12 5.24 24.16 -11.11
CA LYS A 12 4.19 25.19 -11.16
C LYS A 12 3.18 25.07 -10.01
N HIS A 13 3.39 24.14 -9.09
CA HIS A 13 2.52 23.95 -7.93
C HIS A 13 2.93 24.89 -6.81
N HIS A 14 1.98 25.70 -6.33
CA HIS A 14 2.26 26.67 -5.28
C HIS A 14 1.83 26.10 -3.93
N ASN A 15 2.79 26.01 -3.00
CA ASN A 15 2.54 25.64 -1.61
C ASN A 15 3.24 26.64 -0.70
N VAL A 16 2.48 27.29 0.17
CA VAL A 16 2.98 28.28 1.15
C VAL A 16 3.16 27.70 2.54
N GLN A 17 3.01 26.38 2.69
CA GLN A 17 3.18 25.64 3.93
C GLN A 17 4.47 24.79 3.86
N ARG A 18 4.45 23.55 4.37
CA ARG A 18 5.62 22.67 4.39
C ARG A 18 5.77 21.96 3.06
N THR A 19 7.01 21.87 2.59
CA THR A 19 7.34 21.30 1.28
C THR A 19 7.89 19.89 1.44
N TYR A 20 7.10 18.90 1.01
CA TYR A 20 7.48 17.48 0.99
C TYR A 20 7.82 16.96 -0.41
N VAL A 21 7.54 17.76 -1.45
CA VAL A 21 7.74 17.44 -2.87
C VAL A 21 8.37 18.64 -3.57
N LEU A 22 9.32 18.41 -4.47
CA LEU A 22 10.13 19.45 -5.14
C LEU A 22 10.06 19.29 -6.66
N ASN A 23 9.84 20.38 -7.39
CA ASN A 23 10.08 20.52 -8.83
C ASN A 23 9.55 19.35 -9.69
N ASP A 24 10.42 18.50 -10.21
CA ASP A 24 10.16 17.38 -11.11
C ASP A 24 9.64 16.12 -10.39
N GLU A 25 9.46 16.19 -9.08
CA GLU A 25 8.89 15.10 -8.30
C GLU A 25 7.38 14.96 -8.52
N LYS A 26 6.89 13.76 -8.22
CA LYS A 26 5.48 13.39 -8.33
C LYS A 26 4.86 13.30 -6.95
N GLY A 27 3.56 13.50 -6.86
CA GLY A 27 2.86 13.42 -5.59
C GLY A 27 1.35 13.66 -5.67
N LEU A 28 0.65 13.32 -4.60
CA LEU A 28 -0.79 13.51 -4.47
C LEU A 28 -1.10 14.71 -3.55
N VAL A 29 -1.67 15.77 -4.10
CA VAL A 29 -2.12 16.91 -3.28
C VAL A 29 -3.38 16.54 -2.49
N LEU A 30 -3.51 17.06 -1.27
CA LEU A 30 -4.64 16.72 -0.40
C LEU A 30 -6.01 17.15 -0.96
N CYS A 31 -6.06 18.28 -1.67
CA CYS A 31 -7.29 18.78 -2.25
C CYS A 31 -7.04 19.46 -3.59
N SER A 32 -7.95 19.25 -4.53
CA SER A 32 -7.97 19.97 -5.80
C SER A 32 -9.39 20.36 -6.17
N TRP A 33 -9.51 21.41 -6.98
CA TRP A 33 -10.77 21.97 -7.45
C TRP A 33 -10.83 21.93 -8.98
N PRO A 34 -10.94 20.73 -9.59
CA PRO A 34 -10.82 20.56 -11.04
C PRO A 34 -11.95 21.24 -11.82
N LYS A 35 -13.05 21.59 -11.16
CA LYS A 35 -14.20 22.31 -11.73
C LYS A 35 -14.31 23.75 -11.22
N GLY A 36 -13.22 24.29 -10.66
CA GLY A 36 -13.25 25.58 -9.96
C GLY A 36 -13.93 25.51 -8.59
N GLY A 37 -14.23 26.67 -8.01
CA GLY A 37 -14.89 26.76 -6.69
C GLY A 37 -13.94 26.62 -5.50
N ARG A 38 -12.64 26.85 -5.68
CA ARG A 38 -11.68 26.93 -4.58
C ARG A 38 -12.12 28.05 -3.61
N PRO A 39 -12.34 27.76 -2.31
CA PRO A 39 -12.69 28.78 -1.34
C PRO A 39 -11.62 29.87 -1.26
N LYS A 40 -12.01 31.10 -0.91
CA LYS A 40 -11.06 32.19 -0.64
C LYS A 40 -10.06 31.81 0.47
N PHE A 41 -10.52 31.04 1.44
CA PHE A 41 -9.72 30.47 2.51
C PHE A 41 -9.91 28.94 2.51
N PRO A 42 -9.15 28.20 1.69
CA PRO A 42 -9.21 26.74 1.67
C PRO A 42 -8.60 26.16 2.96
N PHE A 43 -8.83 24.87 3.19
CA PHE A 43 -8.12 24.13 4.22
C PHE A 43 -6.61 24.35 4.09
N VAL A 44 -5.94 24.70 5.19
CA VAL A 44 -4.58 25.26 5.14
C VAL A 44 -3.54 24.34 4.51
N TYR A 45 -3.74 23.02 4.57
CA TYR A 45 -2.83 22.02 4.00
C TYR A 45 -3.30 21.47 2.65
N SER A 46 -4.30 22.09 2.00
CA SER A 46 -4.86 21.60 0.73
C SER A 46 -3.83 21.33 -0.36
N ASP A 47 -2.75 22.12 -0.35
CA ASP A 47 -1.67 22.10 -1.34
C ASP A 47 -0.45 21.28 -0.89
N GLU A 48 -0.47 20.71 0.32
CA GLU A 48 0.60 19.80 0.77
C GLU A 48 0.43 18.40 0.16
N VAL A 49 1.51 17.62 0.18
CA VAL A 49 1.55 16.20 -0.18
C VAL A 49 2.00 15.43 1.04
N TRP A 50 1.22 14.42 1.43
CA TRP A 50 1.46 13.63 2.65
C TRP A 50 1.64 12.17 2.29
N THR A 51 2.84 11.65 2.53
CA THR A 51 3.20 10.25 2.22
C THR A 51 2.22 9.25 2.84
N GLY A 52 1.76 9.49 4.08
CA GLY A 52 0.79 8.61 4.71
C GLY A 52 -0.58 8.57 4.01
N ILE A 53 -1.03 9.70 3.46
CA ILE A 53 -2.27 9.75 2.66
C ILE A 53 -2.06 9.11 1.29
N GLU A 54 -0.91 9.33 0.66
CA GLU A 54 -0.56 8.68 -0.61
C GLU A 54 -0.62 7.15 -0.49
N TYR A 55 -0.05 6.57 0.57
CA TYR A 55 -0.13 5.13 0.83
C TYR A 55 -1.56 4.65 1.08
N GLN A 56 -2.37 5.42 1.82
CA GLN A 56 -3.77 5.08 2.03
C GLN A 56 -4.56 5.08 0.71
N VAL A 57 -4.38 6.11 -0.12
CA VAL A 57 -5.04 6.22 -1.43
C VAL A 57 -4.55 5.10 -2.36
N ALA A 58 -3.25 4.78 -2.35
CA ALA A 58 -2.69 3.67 -3.11
C ALA A 58 -3.32 2.33 -2.72
N ALA A 59 -3.39 2.02 -1.42
CA ALA A 59 -4.04 0.80 -0.93
C ALA A 59 -5.53 0.75 -1.32
N HIS A 60 -6.24 1.87 -1.22
CA HIS A 60 -7.64 1.93 -1.61
C HIS A 60 -7.85 1.73 -3.11
N LEU A 61 -7.01 2.34 -3.97
CA LEU A 61 -7.02 2.08 -5.41
C LEU A 61 -6.83 0.60 -5.72
N ILE A 62 -5.89 -0.07 -5.04
CA ILE A 62 -5.64 -1.50 -5.21
C ILE A 62 -6.87 -2.32 -4.80
N TYR A 63 -7.55 -1.98 -3.70
CA TYR A 63 -8.80 -2.64 -3.29
C TYR A 63 -9.93 -2.47 -4.32
N GLU A 64 -10.00 -1.32 -4.99
CA GLU A 64 -10.97 -1.04 -6.06
C GLU A 64 -10.55 -1.60 -7.43
N GLY A 65 -9.40 -2.29 -7.51
CA GLY A 65 -8.89 -2.89 -8.76
C GLY A 65 -8.05 -1.97 -9.64
N CYS A 66 -7.81 -0.72 -9.23
CA CYS A 66 -6.91 0.24 -9.87
C CYS A 66 -5.45 0.00 -9.44
N ILE A 67 -4.92 -1.19 -9.78
CA ILE A 67 -3.60 -1.65 -9.30
C ILE A 67 -2.47 -0.75 -9.81
N ASP A 68 -2.48 -0.42 -11.09
CA ASP A 68 -1.40 0.36 -11.73
C ASP A 68 -1.33 1.78 -11.14
N GLU A 69 -2.47 2.46 -10.96
CA GLU A 69 -2.52 3.77 -10.32
C GLU A 69 -2.04 3.72 -8.85
N GLY A 70 -2.41 2.66 -8.12
CA GLY A 70 -1.93 2.43 -6.76
C GLY A 70 -0.41 2.24 -6.71
N LEU A 71 0.16 1.42 -7.59
CA LEU A 71 1.60 1.19 -7.68
C LEU A 71 2.36 2.44 -8.16
N LEU A 72 1.76 3.26 -9.03
CA LEU A 72 2.35 4.53 -9.46
C LEU A 72 2.47 5.53 -8.29
N LEU A 73 1.49 5.57 -7.39
CA LEU A 73 1.58 6.37 -6.16
C LEU A 73 2.70 5.88 -5.24
N VAL A 74 2.76 4.57 -5.00
CA VAL A 74 3.85 3.98 -4.20
C VAL A 74 5.20 4.31 -4.82
N LYS A 75 5.34 4.15 -6.15
CA LYS A 75 6.56 4.52 -6.86
C LYS A 75 6.89 6.00 -6.70
N ALA A 76 5.92 6.90 -6.82
CA ALA A 76 6.14 8.33 -6.62
C ALA A 76 6.71 8.64 -5.23
N VAL A 77 6.18 8.01 -4.18
CA VAL A 77 6.74 8.14 -2.82
C VAL A 77 8.18 7.62 -2.76
N ARG A 78 8.43 6.41 -3.29
CA ARG A 78 9.76 5.78 -3.25
C ARG A 78 10.80 6.54 -4.06
N ASP A 79 10.43 7.11 -5.20
CA ASP A 79 11.32 7.93 -6.04
C ASP A 79 11.74 9.25 -5.34
N ARG A 80 10.95 9.75 -4.38
CA ARG A 80 11.34 10.89 -3.53
C ARG A 80 12.32 10.51 -2.42
N HIS A 81 12.37 9.22 -2.06
CA HIS A 81 13.15 8.64 -0.97
C HIS A 81 14.06 7.52 -1.49
N ASP A 82 14.85 7.83 -2.52
CA ASP A 82 15.72 6.88 -3.24
C ASP A 82 17.09 6.66 -2.54
N GLY A 83 17.36 7.37 -1.45
CA GLY A 83 18.65 7.37 -0.75
C GLY A 83 19.69 8.35 -1.28
N PHE A 84 19.43 8.98 -2.42
CA PHE A 84 20.22 10.12 -2.91
C PHE A 84 19.52 11.45 -2.58
N LYS A 85 18.23 11.57 -2.93
CA LYS A 85 17.40 12.76 -2.68
C LYS A 85 17.02 12.88 -1.21
N ARG A 86 16.51 11.78 -0.63
CA ARG A 86 16.09 11.68 0.78
C ARG A 86 16.31 10.27 1.30
N ASN A 87 16.38 10.13 2.61
CA ASN A 87 16.56 8.85 3.29
C ASN A 87 15.41 7.87 2.93
N PRO A 88 15.72 6.64 2.48
CA PRO A 88 14.70 5.66 2.05
C PRO A 88 13.84 5.10 3.18
N TRP A 89 14.22 5.38 4.43
CA TRP A 89 13.59 4.89 5.66
C TRP A 89 12.97 6.01 6.50
N ASP A 90 12.90 7.23 5.95
CA ASP A 90 12.41 8.41 6.66
C ASP A 90 11.56 9.26 5.73
N GLU A 91 10.28 8.90 5.67
CA GLU A 91 9.24 9.58 4.90
C GLU A 91 8.66 10.72 5.74
N VAL A 92 9.42 11.80 5.86
CA VAL A 92 9.13 12.93 6.74
C VAL A 92 7.75 13.55 6.49
N GLU A 93 6.97 13.71 7.56
CA GLU A 93 5.67 14.37 7.55
C GLU A 93 5.48 15.02 8.92
N CYS A 94 5.31 16.33 9.04
CA CYS A 94 5.27 17.00 10.35
C CYS A 94 6.47 16.67 11.30
N GLY A 95 7.61 16.27 10.74
CA GLY A 95 8.79 15.78 11.46
C GLY A 95 9.15 14.33 11.13
N HIS A 96 10.28 13.86 11.67
CA HIS A 96 10.85 12.52 11.36
C HIS A 96 10.22 11.37 12.14
N HIS A 97 9.38 11.66 13.13
CA HIS A 97 8.78 10.66 14.03
C HIS A 97 7.27 10.52 13.84
N TYR A 98 6.74 11.09 12.77
CA TYR A 98 5.31 11.07 12.54
C TYR A 98 4.88 9.77 11.88
N ALA A 99 3.97 9.07 12.55
CA ALA A 99 3.62 7.69 12.23
C ALA A 99 2.90 7.47 10.90
N ARG A 100 2.41 8.53 10.22
CA ARG A 100 1.43 8.35 9.14
C ARG A 100 1.96 7.57 7.96
N ALA A 101 3.26 7.66 7.66
CA ALA A 101 3.89 6.89 6.60
C ALA A 101 3.82 5.36 6.82
N MET A 102 3.62 4.89 8.07
CA MET A 102 3.34 3.48 8.37
C MET A 102 2.03 2.97 7.73
N ALA A 103 1.19 3.86 7.18
CA ALA A 103 0.08 3.47 6.30
C ALA A 103 0.52 2.64 5.09
N SER A 104 1.81 2.67 4.73
CA SER A 104 2.43 1.76 3.74
C SER A 104 2.14 0.28 4.00
N TRP A 105 1.92 -0.13 5.26
CA TRP A 105 1.50 -1.49 5.59
C TRP A 105 0.18 -1.91 4.92
N ALA A 106 -0.74 -0.96 4.73
CA ALA A 106 -2.01 -1.23 4.06
C ALA A 106 -1.82 -1.66 2.59
N VAL A 107 -0.73 -1.23 1.94
CA VAL A 107 -0.37 -1.65 0.57
C VAL A 107 -0.03 -3.15 0.54
N LEU A 108 0.71 -3.65 1.54
CA LEU A 108 1.01 -5.08 1.67
C LEU A 108 -0.28 -5.90 1.77
N ILE A 109 -1.22 -5.47 2.62
CA ILE A 109 -2.52 -6.13 2.81
C ILE A 109 -3.33 -6.09 1.50
N ALA A 110 -3.41 -4.93 0.84
CA ALA A 110 -4.16 -4.77 -0.41
C ALA A 110 -3.59 -5.64 -1.54
N LEU A 111 -2.26 -5.69 -1.70
CA LEU A 111 -1.61 -6.47 -2.77
C LEU A 111 -1.68 -7.98 -2.53
N SER A 112 -1.57 -8.42 -1.27
CA SER A 112 -1.65 -9.84 -0.90
C SER A 112 -3.09 -10.35 -0.81
N GLY A 113 -4.07 -9.46 -0.72
CA GLY A 113 -5.45 -9.81 -0.38
C GLY A 113 -5.58 -10.42 1.01
N PHE A 114 -4.60 -10.19 1.91
CA PHE A 114 -4.57 -10.77 3.25
C PHE A 114 -5.80 -10.34 4.06
N LYS A 115 -6.52 -11.32 4.58
CA LYS A 115 -7.62 -11.12 5.54
C LYS A 115 -7.46 -12.09 6.70
N CYS A 116 -7.83 -11.63 7.88
CA CYS A 116 -7.71 -12.40 9.11
C CYS A 116 -8.98 -12.20 9.94
N ASP A 117 -9.72 -13.28 10.16
CA ASP A 117 -10.87 -13.36 11.05
C ASP A 117 -10.65 -14.53 12.02
N LEU A 118 -9.92 -14.25 13.11
CA LEU A 118 -9.59 -15.26 14.11
C LEU A 118 -10.80 -15.71 14.94
N THR A 119 -11.89 -14.94 14.95
CA THR A 119 -13.15 -15.38 15.60
C THR A 119 -13.76 -16.58 14.89
N LYS A 120 -13.51 -16.70 13.59
CA LYS A 120 -13.88 -17.86 12.77
C LYS A 120 -12.71 -18.82 12.52
N GLY A 121 -11.52 -18.50 13.02
CA GLY A 121 -10.29 -19.23 12.71
C GLY A 121 -9.98 -19.24 11.21
N ILE A 122 -10.13 -18.10 10.52
CA ILE A 122 -9.90 -18.00 9.07
C ILE A 122 -8.82 -16.97 8.76
N ILE A 123 -7.83 -17.38 7.97
CA ILE A 123 -6.90 -16.49 7.26
C ILE A 123 -7.11 -16.70 5.76
N GLU A 124 -7.12 -15.62 4.99
CA GLU A 124 -7.28 -15.68 3.53
C GLU A 124 -6.19 -14.88 2.84
N PHE A 125 -5.70 -15.40 1.72
CA PHE A 125 -4.81 -14.72 0.78
C PHE A 125 -5.47 -14.68 -0.61
N ASN A 126 -5.34 -13.57 -1.32
CA ASN A 126 -5.83 -13.43 -2.68
C ASN A 126 -4.96 -12.41 -3.43
N PRO A 127 -3.72 -12.78 -3.77
CA PRO A 127 -2.77 -11.83 -4.33
C PRO A 127 -3.26 -11.27 -5.67
N VAL A 128 -3.17 -9.94 -5.81
CA VAL A 128 -3.59 -9.24 -7.03
C VAL A 128 -2.43 -8.92 -7.97
N ILE A 129 -1.19 -9.11 -7.52
CA ILE A 129 0.05 -8.98 -8.30
C ILE A 129 0.83 -10.29 -8.29
N ASN A 130 1.74 -10.46 -9.26
CA ASN A 130 2.66 -11.60 -9.34
C ASN A 130 1.97 -12.96 -9.13
N LYS A 131 0.75 -13.13 -9.68
CA LYS A 131 -0.13 -14.27 -9.36
C LYS A 131 0.51 -15.63 -9.63
N GLN A 132 1.46 -15.73 -10.56
CA GLN A 132 2.18 -16.96 -10.83
C GLN A 132 3.28 -17.26 -9.81
N HIS A 133 3.86 -16.24 -9.18
CA HIS A 133 4.98 -16.33 -8.25
C HIS A 133 4.86 -15.24 -7.20
N PHE A 134 4.00 -15.48 -6.21
CA PHE A 134 3.71 -14.50 -5.16
C PHE A 134 4.32 -14.94 -3.83
N LYS A 135 4.86 -13.98 -3.09
CA LYS A 135 5.38 -14.19 -1.74
C LYS A 135 5.14 -12.95 -0.90
N CYS A 136 4.59 -13.11 0.31
CA CYS A 136 4.41 -12.01 1.24
C CYS A 136 4.61 -12.43 2.69
N PHE A 137 4.98 -11.46 3.51
CA PHE A 137 4.88 -11.59 4.95
C PHE A 137 3.41 -11.49 5.40
N PHE A 138 3.06 -12.21 6.46
CA PHE A 138 1.81 -12.04 7.18
C PHE A 138 2.05 -12.04 8.70
N SER A 139 1.17 -11.37 9.43
CA SER A 139 1.14 -11.40 10.89
C SER A 139 -0.29 -11.33 11.39
N CYS A 140 -0.57 -12.10 12.43
CA CYS A 140 -1.81 -12.07 13.19
C CYS A 140 -1.50 -12.31 14.68
N ASP A 141 -2.52 -12.24 15.53
CA ASP A 141 -2.38 -12.42 16.98
C ASP A 141 -1.70 -13.75 17.36
N LYS A 142 -2.01 -14.85 16.65
CA LYS A 142 -1.51 -16.18 16.97
C LYS A 142 -0.11 -16.50 16.42
N ALA A 143 0.27 -15.91 15.28
CA ALA A 143 1.49 -16.25 14.56
C ALA A 143 1.86 -15.22 13.49
N TRP A 144 3.12 -15.24 13.06
CA TRP A 144 3.59 -14.55 11.86
C TRP A 144 4.51 -15.44 11.02
N GLY A 145 4.59 -15.14 9.73
CA GLY A 145 5.25 -16.02 8.79
C GLY A 145 5.23 -15.49 7.36
N ILE A 146 5.49 -16.41 6.43
CA ILE A 146 5.55 -16.13 5.00
C ILE A 146 4.52 -16.99 4.26
N PHE A 147 3.68 -16.36 3.46
CA PHE A 147 2.84 -17.03 2.48
C PHE A 147 3.54 -17.00 1.13
N GLU A 148 3.54 -18.12 0.42
CA GLU A 148 4.07 -18.26 -0.92
C GLU A 148 3.08 -19.02 -1.82
N GLN A 149 2.93 -18.55 -3.05
CA GLN A 149 2.13 -19.17 -4.11
C GLN A 149 2.97 -19.28 -5.37
N LYS A 150 3.00 -20.47 -5.97
CA LYS A 150 3.66 -20.74 -7.25
C LYS A 150 2.72 -21.50 -8.18
N THR A 151 2.54 -21.02 -9.40
CA THR A 151 1.83 -21.78 -10.43
C THR A 151 2.77 -22.82 -11.04
N ASN A 152 2.37 -24.08 -10.98
CA ASN A 152 3.07 -25.20 -11.60
C ASN A 152 2.90 -25.13 -13.14
N PRO A 153 3.98 -24.99 -13.93
CA PRO A 153 3.89 -24.81 -15.38
C PRO A 153 3.26 -25.98 -16.14
N GLN A 154 3.38 -27.20 -15.61
CA GLN A 154 2.88 -28.42 -16.25
C GLN A 154 1.39 -28.63 -16.00
N THR A 155 0.91 -28.31 -14.80
CA THR A 155 -0.49 -28.56 -14.40
C THR A 155 -1.36 -27.31 -14.44
N ASN A 156 -0.75 -26.12 -14.55
CA ASN A 156 -1.39 -24.81 -14.44
C ASN A 156 -2.19 -24.64 -13.13
N ARG A 157 -1.78 -25.34 -12.06
CA ARG A 157 -2.37 -25.24 -10.72
C ARG A 157 -1.45 -24.47 -9.80
N ASN A 158 -2.04 -23.78 -8.82
CA ASN A 158 -1.29 -23.10 -7.78
C ASN A 158 -0.88 -24.10 -6.68
N GLU A 159 0.40 -24.05 -6.34
CA GLU A 159 0.99 -24.67 -5.17
C GLU A 159 1.19 -23.59 -4.10
N TYR A 160 0.85 -23.92 -2.86
CA TYR A 160 0.85 -22.96 -1.75
C TYR A 160 1.78 -23.46 -0.65
N ASN A 161 2.55 -22.56 -0.07
CA ASN A 161 3.40 -22.83 1.08
C ASN A 161 3.22 -21.74 2.14
N ILE A 162 3.23 -22.16 3.41
CA ILE A 162 3.07 -21.28 4.56
C ILE A 162 4.15 -21.64 5.56
N ASP A 163 5.12 -20.76 5.66
CA ASP A 163 6.24 -20.88 6.59
C ASP A 163 5.91 -20.09 7.85
N ILE A 164 5.62 -20.80 8.95
CA ILE A 164 5.33 -20.19 10.25
C ILE A 164 6.66 -19.92 10.94
N LEU A 165 7.04 -18.64 11.01
CA LEU A 165 8.33 -18.23 11.58
C LEU A 165 8.25 -18.09 13.11
N TYR A 166 7.07 -17.80 13.66
CA TYR A 166 6.83 -17.77 15.10
C TYR A 166 5.33 -17.90 15.41
N GLY A 167 5.02 -18.50 16.57
CA GLY A 167 3.66 -18.73 17.04
C GLY A 167 3.08 -20.05 16.53
N SER A 168 1.75 -20.18 16.59
CA SER A 168 1.03 -21.38 16.13
C SER A 168 -0.27 -20.99 15.46
N LEU A 169 -0.61 -21.64 14.36
CA LEU A 169 -1.89 -21.45 13.68
C LEU A 169 -2.92 -22.52 14.06
N GLU A 170 -2.72 -23.25 15.16
CA GLU A 170 -3.67 -24.27 15.63
C GLU A 170 -5.12 -23.75 15.67
N GLY A 171 -6.02 -24.52 15.04
CA GLY A 171 -7.43 -24.19 14.88
C GLY A 171 -7.71 -23.13 13.80
N VAL A 172 -6.73 -22.80 12.95
CA VAL A 172 -6.89 -21.84 11.84
C VAL A 172 -6.94 -22.58 10.51
N THR A 173 -7.99 -22.30 9.75
CA THR A 173 -8.11 -22.64 8.33
C THR A 173 -7.53 -21.53 7.50
N ILE A 174 -6.62 -21.88 6.60
CA ILE A 174 -6.03 -20.94 5.65
C ILE A 174 -6.61 -21.17 4.27
N LYS A 175 -7.01 -20.09 3.63
CA LYS A 175 -7.49 -20.08 2.25
C LYS A 175 -6.57 -19.26 1.35
N ALA A 176 -6.43 -19.68 0.11
CA ALA A 176 -5.82 -18.88 -0.93
C ALA A 176 -6.68 -18.94 -2.19
N ASN A 177 -6.96 -17.78 -2.80
CA ASN A 177 -7.80 -17.66 -4.01
C ASN A 177 -9.18 -18.35 -3.87
N GLY A 178 -9.73 -18.39 -2.65
CA GLY A 178 -11.02 -19.04 -2.35
C GLY A 178 -10.95 -20.54 -2.04
N GLU A 179 -9.79 -21.17 -2.18
CA GLU A 179 -9.57 -22.60 -1.89
C GLU A 179 -8.99 -22.78 -0.49
N ILE A 180 -9.34 -23.87 0.21
CA ILE A 180 -8.70 -24.23 1.48
C ILE A 180 -7.33 -24.85 1.16
N VAL A 181 -6.27 -24.24 1.68
CA VAL A 181 -4.87 -24.65 1.40
C VAL A 181 -4.15 -25.19 2.63
N GLY A 182 -4.72 -24.98 3.82
CA GLY A 182 -4.21 -25.53 5.07
C GLY A 182 -5.26 -25.51 6.17
N LYS A 183 -5.18 -26.51 7.05
CA LYS A 183 -5.89 -26.55 8.32
C LYS A 183 -4.86 -26.95 9.36
N TYR A 184 -4.65 -26.08 10.33
CA TYR A 184 -3.67 -26.22 11.40
C TYR A 184 -4.38 -26.52 12.71
#